data_AF-A0A7V8LQT5-F1
#
_entry.id   AF-A0A7V8LQT5-F1
#
_cell.length_a   1.000
_cell.length_b   1.000
_cell.length_c   1.000
_cell.angle_alpha   90.00
_cell.angle_beta   90.00
_cell.angle_gamma   90.00
#
_symmetry.space_group_name_H-M   'P 1'
#
loop_
_entity.id
_entity.type
_entity.pdbx_description
1 polymer ?
#
loop_
_entity_poly.entity_id
_entity_poly.type
_entity_poly.pdbx_seq_one_letter_code
_entity_poly.pdbx_strand_id
1 'polypeptide(L)'
;MSGNVRQKAGENAAKVDRLYQKARQRAKRKSQICVHCHEAVDLSLKSICRFVDTSGYSVERAREIPFYCGDPGCKGSHSRKPNPWSWSANHKIPVDQLPPDSPLLYDDSNIEAMHLRCNKQVNKYGAESPREKKFRTSRDWFL
;
A
#
# COMPACT_ATOMS: atom_id res chain seq x y z
N MET A 1 2.55 -4.63 -0.97
CA MET A 1 1.57 -5.73 -0.87
C MET A 1 2.00 -7.02 -1.56
N SER A 2 2.97 -7.03 -2.49
CA SER A 2 3.52 -8.30 -3.03
C SER A 2 4.23 -9.16 -1.98
N GLY A 3 4.69 -8.57 -0.87
CA GLY A 3 5.36 -9.30 0.21
C GLY A 3 4.51 -10.42 0.81
N ASN A 4 3.24 -10.15 1.12
CA ASN A 4 2.34 -11.16 1.72
C ASN A 4 2.02 -12.27 0.72
N VAL A 5 1.81 -11.92 -0.55
CA VAL A 5 1.58 -12.89 -1.63
C VAL A 5 2.79 -13.80 -1.82
N ARG A 6 4.01 -13.25 -1.81
CA ARG A 6 5.27 -14.01 -1.90
C ARG A 6 5.46 -14.92 -0.69
N GLN A 7 5.22 -14.42 0.51
CA GLN A 7 5.31 -15.21 1.74
C GLN A 7 4.32 -16.38 1.72
N LYS A 8 3.09 -16.14 1.27
CA LYS A 8 2.06 -17.16 1.18
C LYS A 8 2.39 -18.24 0.18
N ALA A 9 2.99 -17.89 -0.95
CA ALA A 9 3.33 -18.82 -2.05
C ALA A 9 4.53 -19.74 -1.78
N GLY A 10 5.33 -19.50 -0.73
CA GLY A 10 6.47 -20.35 -0.36
C GLY A 10 7.46 -20.56 -1.51
N GLU A 11 7.72 -21.82 -1.86
CA GLU A 11 8.67 -22.22 -2.91
C GLU A 11 8.31 -21.65 -4.30
N ASN A 12 7.02 -21.42 -4.56
CA ASN A 12 6.53 -20.87 -5.83
C ASN A 12 6.51 -19.33 -5.88
N ALA A 13 7.08 -18.65 -4.88
CA ALA A 13 6.98 -17.20 -4.72
C ALA A 13 7.35 -16.38 -5.96
N ALA A 14 8.40 -16.76 -6.69
CA ALA A 14 8.83 -16.02 -7.87
C ALA A 14 7.80 -16.08 -9.01
N LYS A 15 7.24 -17.28 -9.27
CA LYS A 15 6.20 -17.49 -10.28
C LYS A 15 4.92 -16.74 -9.90
N VAL A 16 4.49 -16.89 -8.65
CA VAL A 16 3.27 -16.27 -8.13
C VAL A 16 3.39 -14.74 -8.12
N ASP A 17 4.53 -14.16 -7.73
CA ASP A 17 4.72 -12.71 -7.77
C ASP A 17 4.64 -12.17 -9.21
N ARG A 18 5.26 -12.86 -10.18
CA ARG A 18 5.17 -12.47 -11.59
C ARG A 18 3.73 -12.45 -12.09
N LEU A 19 2.94 -13.47 -11.75
CA LEU A 19 1.52 -13.55 -12.12
C LEU A 19 0.71 -12.46 -11.41
N TYR A 20 0.96 -12.25 -10.12
CA TYR A 20 0.32 -11.23 -9.32
C TYR A 20 0.59 -9.82 -9.87
N GLN A 21 1.82 -9.49 -10.27
CA GLN A 21 2.10 -8.19 -10.90
C GLN A 21 1.31 -8.00 -12.19
N LYS A 22 1.17 -9.04 -13.04
CA LYS A 22 0.34 -8.97 -14.24
C LYS A 22 -1.14 -8.75 -13.88
N ALA A 23 -1.65 -9.47 -12.90
CA ALA A 23 -3.02 -9.35 -12.43
C ALA A 23 -3.31 -7.97 -11.85
N ARG A 24 -2.38 -7.39 -11.07
CA ARG A 24 -2.47 -6.01 -10.58
C ARG A 24 -2.57 -5.00 -11.71
N GLN A 25 -1.76 -5.15 -12.77
CA GLN A 25 -1.83 -4.24 -13.91
C GLN A 25 -3.16 -4.36 -14.67
N ARG A 26 -3.72 -5.57 -14.76
CA ARG A 26 -5.05 -5.79 -15.33
C ARG A 26 -6.13 -5.14 -14.47
N ALA A 27 -6.14 -5.40 -13.16
CA ALA A 27 -7.09 -4.81 -12.22
C ALA A 27 -7.03 -3.28 -12.21
N LYS A 28 -5.82 -2.70 -12.24
CA LYS A 28 -5.61 -1.24 -12.34
C LYS A 28 -6.23 -0.63 -13.61
N ARG A 29 -6.29 -1.38 -14.70
CA ARG A 29 -6.92 -0.94 -15.97
C ARG A 29 -8.44 -1.17 -15.96
N LYS A 30 -8.94 -2.17 -15.25
CA LYS A 30 -10.38 -2.51 -15.17
C LYS A 30 -11.18 -1.45 -14.40
N SER A 31 -10.65 -0.96 -13.28
CA SER A 31 -11.34 0.06 -12.47
C SER A 31 -10.35 1.01 -11.82
N GLN A 32 -10.74 2.28 -11.78
CA GLN A 32 -10.06 3.35 -11.06
C GLN A 32 -10.94 3.94 -9.95
N ILE A 33 -12.01 3.25 -9.57
CA ILE A 33 -12.90 3.65 -8.48
C ILE A 33 -12.54 2.85 -7.24
N CYS A 34 -12.35 3.53 -6.12
CA CYS A 34 -12.08 2.89 -4.84
C CYS A 34 -13.33 2.13 -4.36
N VAL A 35 -13.23 0.82 -4.13
CA VAL A 35 -14.38 0.02 -3.68
C VAL A 35 -14.84 0.40 -2.26
N HIS A 36 -14.00 1.04 -1.45
CA HIS A 36 -14.36 1.41 -0.07
C HIS A 36 -15.08 2.75 0.05
N CYS A 37 -14.52 3.82 -0.53
CA CYS A 37 -15.10 5.17 -0.43
C CYS A 37 -15.80 5.63 -1.73
N HIS A 38 -15.79 4.82 -2.78
CA HIS A 38 -16.38 5.11 -4.10
C HIS A 38 -15.86 6.35 -4.83
N GLU A 39 -14.74 6.92 -4.38
CA GLU A 39 -14.08 8.02 -5.06
C GLU A 39 -13.03 7.53 -6.07
N ALA A 40 -12.72 8.39 -7.04
CA ALA A 40 -11.72 8.10 -8.06
C ALA A 40 -10.30 7.99 -7.45
N VAL A 41 -9.51 7.09 -8.00
CA VAL A 41 -8.12 6.86 -7.61
C VAL A 41 -7.21 7.53 -8.62
N ASP A 42 -6.48 8.55 -8.17
CA ASP A 42 -5.51 9.23 -9.03
C ASP A 42 -4.23 8.39 -9.20
N LEU A 43 -4.05 7.88 -10.42
CA LEU A 43 -2.91 7.04 -10.79
C LEU A 43 -1.59 7.81 -10.95
N SER A 44 -1.64 9.14 -10.98
CA SER A 44 -0.47 10.03 -11.15
C SER A 44 0.20 10.42 -9.83
N LEU A 45 -0.42 10.08 -8.69
CA LEU A 45 0.12 10.40 -7.37
C LEU A 45 1.48 9.71 -7.15
N LYS A 46 2.50 10.54 -6.91
CA LYS A 46 3.87 10.06 -6.67
C LYS A 46 4.03 9.67 -5.20
N SER A 47 5.10 8.92 -4.91
CA SER A 47 5.53 8.71 -3.53
C SER A 47 5.94 10.04 -2.90
N ILE A 48 5.76 10.16 -1.58
CA ILE A 48 6.04 11.35 -0.77
C ILE A 48 7.12 11.04 0.26
N CYS A 49 7.70 12.06 0.90
CA CYS A 49 8.64 11.84 2.00
C CYS A 49 7.92 11.11 3.16
N ARG A 50 8.62 10.18 3.82
CA ARG A 50 8.06 9.40 4.92
C ARG A 50 7.53 10.26 6.08
N PHE A 51 8.16 11.41 6.34
CA PHE A 51 7.83 12.31 7.45
C PHE A 51 6.76 13.36 7.13
N VAL A 52 6.27 13.43 5.89
CA VAL A 52 5.15 14.32 5.56
C VAL A 52 3.90 13.84 6.30
N ASP A 53 3.29 14.71 7.09
CA ASP A 53 1.97 14.45 7.66
C ASP A 53 0.90 14.52 6.56
N THR A 54 0.05 13.50 6.52
CA THR A 54 -1.02 13.34 5.54
C THR A 54 -2.41 13.29 6.20
N SER A 55 -2.49 13.50 7.52
CA SER A 55 -3.72 13.37 8.30
C SER A 55 -4.84 14.31 7.82
N GLY A 56 -4.49 15.55 7.46
CA GLY A 56 -5.43 16.61 7.06
C GLY A 56 -5.83 16.65 5.58
N TYR A 57 -5.34 15.73 4.74
CA TYR A 57 -5.65 15.74 3.30
C TYR A 57 -6.74 14.72 2.98
N SER A 58 -7.81 15.17 2.31
CA SER A 58 -8.84 14.32 1.70
C SER A 58 -8.37 13.77 0.34
N VAL A 59 -9.19 12.91 -0.29
CA VAL A 59 -8.91 12.37 -1.64
C VAL A 59 -8.82 13.51 -2.67
N GLU A 60 -9.72 14.48 -2.62
CA GLU A 60 -9.72 15.65 -3.52
C GLU A 60 -8.43 16.47 -3.40
N ARG A 61 -7.89 16.58 -2.19
CA ARG A 61 -6.67 17.33 -1.87
C ARG A 61 -5.41 16.47 -1.94
N ALA A 62 -5.49 15.25 -2.46
CA ALA A 62 -4.35 14.33 -2.49
C ALA A 62 -3.14 14.85 -3.28
N ARG A 63 -3.37 15.74 -4.26
CA ARG A 63 -2.34 16.40 -5.06
C ARG A 63 -1.63 17.54 -4.34
N GLU A 64 -2.25 18.11 -3.32
CA GLU A 64 -1.68 19.19 -2.50
C GLU A 64 -0.68 18.65 -1.47
N ILE A 65 -0.65 17.34 -1.24
CA ILE A 65 0.28 16.73 -0.31
C ILE A 65 1.72 17.04 -0.76
N PRO A 66 2.53 17.70 0.09
CA PRO A 66 3.87 18.09 -0.30
C PRO A 66 4.75 16.86 -0.51
N PHE A 67 5.60 16.91 -1.52
CA PHE A 67 6.54 15.83 -1.78
C PHE A 67 7.63 15.74 -0.71
N TYR A 68 7.92 16.80 0.02
CA TYR A 68 9.01 16.91 0.98
C TYR A 68 8.48 17.41 2.34
N CYS A 69 9.10 17.01 3.44
CA CYS A 69 8.67 17.37 4.80
C CYS A 69 9.15 18.76 5.27
N GLY A 70 9.85 19.52 4.42
CA GLY A 70 10.40 20.83 4.78
C GLY A 70 11.77 20.77 5.46
N ASP A 71 12.21 19.61 5.94
CA ASP A 71 13.55 19.46 6.52
C ASP A 71 14.67 19.73 5.50
N PRO A 72 15.74 20.45 5.86
CA PRO A 72 16.87 20.72 4.98
C PRO A 72 17.51 19.45 4.41
N GLY A 73 17.53 18.36 5.17
CA GLY A 73 18.06 17.05 4.75
C GLY A 73 17.10 16.19 3.91
N CYS A 74 15.88 16.69 3.62
CA CYS A 74 14.84 15.86 3.00
C CYS A 74 15.18 15.41 1.57
N LYS A 75 15.87 16.25 0.78
CA LYS A 75 16.27 15.95 -0.60
C LYS A 75 17.54 15.07 -0.61
N GLY A 76 17.43 13.83 -0.15
CA GLY A 76 18.50 12.83 -0.30
C GLY A 76 18.64 11.85 0.85
N SER A 77 18.26 12.23 2.07
CA SER A 77 18.38 11.35 3.25
C SER A 77 17.09 10.60 3.56
N HIS A 78 15.93 11.20 3.30
CA HIS A 78 14.67 10.65 3.75
C HIS A 78 14.12 9.57 2.80
N SER A 79 13.76 8.42 3.39
CA SER A 79 13.00 7.39 2.68
C SER A 79 11.64 7.92 2.21
N ARG A 80 11.14 7.32 1.13
CA ARG A 80 9.83 7.65 0.55
C ARG A 80 8.77 6.68 1.04
N LYS A 81 7.56 7.18 1.30
CA LYS A 81 6.35 6.37 1.48
C LYS A 81 5.40 6.59 0.30
N PRO A 82 4.61 5.58 -0.09
CA PRO A 82 3.54 5.80 -1.07
C PRO A 82 2.54 6.83 -0.55
N ASN A 83 1.97 7.64 -1.46
CA ASN A 83 0.89 8.54 -1.11
C ASN A 83 -0.32 7.71 -0.58
N PRO A 84 -0.93 8.08 0.55
CA PRO A 84 -2.06 7.35 1.14
C PRO A 84 -3.27 7.22 0.20
N TRP A 85 -3.45 8.18 -0.71
CA TRP A 85 -4.53 8.19 -1.68
C TRP A 85 -4.12 7.58 -3.03
N SER A 86 -2.93 7.00 -3.13
CA SER A 86 -2.50 6.31 -4.34
C SER A 86 -3.19 4.96 -4.52
N TRP A 87 -3.17 4.46 -5.76
CA TRP A 87 -3.76 3.17 -6.11
C TRP A 87 -3.11 2.00 -5.37
N SER A 88 -3.96 1.14 -4.84
CA SER A 88 -3.59 -0.07 -4.16
C SER A 88 -4.46 -1.23 -4.66
N ALA A 89 -3.92 -2.44 -4.60
CA ALA A 89 -4.61 -3.67 -4.96
C ALA A 89 -5.14 -4.31 -3.67
N ASN A 90 -6.45 -4.28 -3.47
CA ASN A 90 -7.08 -5.04 -2.39
C ASN A 90 -7.43 -6.44 -2.89
N HIS A 91 -7.29 -7.47 -2.06
CA HIS A 91 -7.82 -8.79 -2.38
C HIS A 91 -9.23 -8.92 -1.78
N LYS A 92 -10.22 -9.36 -2.57
CA LYS A 92 -11.61 -9.59 -2.06
C LYS A 92 -11.60 -10.67 -1.00
N ILE A 93 -10.95 -11.79 -1.31
CA ILE A 93 -10.60 -12.85 -0.37
C ILE A 93 -9.18 -12.57 0.10
N PRO A 94 -8.99 -12.19 1.38
CA PRO A 94 -7.68 -11.85 1.93
C PRO A 94 -6.64 -12.95 1.74
N VAL A 95 -5.38 -12.54 1.50
CA VAL A 95 -4.26 -13.45 1.21
C VAL A 95 -3.98 -14.44 2.34
N ASP A 96 -4.21 -14.04 3.59
CA ASP A 96 -4.06 -14.88 4.78
C ASP A 96 -5.07 -16.04 4.80
N GLN A 97 -6.27 -15.85 4.24
CA GLN A 97 -7.33 -16.85 4.15
C GLN A 97 -7.17 -17.83 2.98
N LEU A 98 -6.29 -17.53 2.01
CA LEU A 98 -6.10 -18.38 0.84
C LEU A 98 -5.11 -19.52 1.11
N PRO A 99 -5.18 -20.66 0.39
CA PRO A 99 -4.09 -21.63 0.35
C PRO A 99 -2.82 -21.08 -0.34
N PRO A 100 -1.61 -21.60 -0.02
CA PRO A 100 -0.34 -21.21 -0.65
C PRO A 100 -0.29 -21.28 -2.18
N ASP A 101 -0.99 -22.24 -2.76
CA ASP A 101 -1.04 -22.58 -4.18
C ASP A 101 -2.32 -22.05 -4.87
N SER A 102 -3.13 -21.28 -4.14
CA SER A 102 -4.42 -20.80 -4.65
C SER A 102 -4.25 -19.88 -5.87
N PRO A 103 -4.98 -20.11 -6.98
CA PRO A 103 -4.95 -19.22 -8.12
C PRO A 103 -5.48 -17.82 -7.77
N LEU A 104 -6.32 -17.71 -6.73
CA LEU A 104 -6.88 -16.45 -6.25
C LEU A 104 -5.83 -15.48 -5.68
N LEU A 105 -4.60 -15.95 -5.42
CA LEU A 105 -3.48 -15.09 -5.05
C LEU A 105 -3.11 -14.12 -6.17
N TYR A 106 -3.32 -14.52 -7.43
CA TYR A 106 -2.97 -13.78 -8.64
C TYR A 106 -4.11 -13.71 -9.67
N ASP A 107 -5.33 -14.03 -9.28
CA ASP A 107 -6.52 -13.84 -10.12
C ASP A 107 -6.92 -12.35 -10.10
N ASP A 108 -7.18 -11.77 -11.28
CA ASP A 108 -7.56 -10.36 -11.38
C ASP A 108 -9.02 -10.11 -10.98
N SER A 109 -9.86 -11.14 -10.91
CA SER A 109 -11.23 -11.08 -10.38
C SER A 109 -11.27 -10.98 -8.85
N ASN A 110 -10.22 -11.47 -8.17
CA ASN A 110 -10.03 -11.35 -6.73
C ASN A 110 -9.31 -10.04 -6.33
N ILE A 111 -8.94 -9.18 -7.29
CA ILE A 111 -8.25 -7.91 -7.03
C ILE A 111 -9.18 -6.72 -7.29
N GLU A 112 -9.32 -5.86 -6.30
CA GLU A 112 -10.11 -4.63 -6.36
C GLU A 112 -9.23 -3.39 -6.29
N ALA A 113 -9.69 -2.33 -6.96
CA ALA A 113 -9.08 -1.02 -6.89
C ALA A 113 -9.48 -0.33 -5.59
N MET A 114 -8.48 0.14 -4.84
CA MET A 114 -8.72 0.83 -3.57
C MET A 114 -7.63 1.86 -3.31
N HIS A 115 -7.94 2.97 -2.65
CA HIS A 115 -6.88 3.83 -2.12
C HIS A 115 -6.06 3.07 -1.08
N LEU A 116 -4.76 3.36 -1.00
CA LEU A 116 -3.88 2.70 -0.05
C LEU A 116 -4.34 2.87 1.41
N ARG A 117 -4.84 4.06 1.77
CA ARG A 117 -5.37 4.37 3.11
C ARG A 117 -6.59 3.49 3.43
N CYS A 118 -7.55 3.43 2.53
CA CYS A 118 -8.73 2.58 2.66
C CYS A 118 -8.35 1.10 2.78
N ASN A 119 -7.36 0.65 1.99
CA ASN A 119 -6.82 -0.69 2.07
C ASN A 119 -6.20 -1.04 3.43
N LYS A 120 -5.43 -0.11 4.00
CA LYS A 120 -4.92 -0.29 5.36
C LYS A 120 -6.06 -0.36 6.39
N GLN A 121 -7.08 0.49 6.26
CA GLN A 121 -8.22 0.54 7.19
C GLN A 121 -9.02 -0.76 7.19
N VAL A 122 -9.41 -1.26 6.01
CA VAL A 122 -10.22 -2.48 5.86
C VAL A 122 -9.45 -3.71 6.35
N ASN A 123 -8.17 -3.84 6.00
CA ASN A 123 -7.35 -4.99 6.38
C ASN A 123 -6.80 -4.90 7.82
N LYS A 124 -7.41 -4.09 8.71
CA LYS A 124 -7.01 -3.87 10.11
C LYS A 124 -5.54 -3.49 10.33
N TYR A 125 -4.82 -3.10 9.27
CA TYR A 125 -3.55 -2.36 9.35
C TYR A 125 -3.78 -0.86 9.57
N GLY A 126 -5.02 -0.47 9.91
CA GLY A 126 -5.46 0.91 10.16
C GLY A 126 -4.93 1.52 11.45
N ALA A 127 -4.42 0.69 12.37
CA ALA A 127 -3.42 1.12 13.33
C ALA A 127 -2.06 0.75 12.74
N GLU A 128 -1.17 1.74 12.61
CA GLU A 128 0.25 1.61 12.25
C GLU A 128 0.74 0.17 12.34
N SER A 129 1.19 -0.37 11.21
CA SER A 129 1.78 -1.71 11.19
C SER A 129 2.83 -1.81 12.31
N PRO A 130 3.04 -2.97 12.96
CA PRO A 130 4.05 -3.09 14.02
C PRO A 130 5.45 -2.58 13.60
N ARG A 131 5.75 -2.57 12.30
CA ARG A 131 6.97 -1.98 11.70
C ARG A 131 6.97 -0.44 11.60
N GLU A 132 5.82 0.20 11.60
CA GLU A 132 5.68 1.66 11.75
C GLU A 132 5.78 2.07 13.22
N LYS A 133 5.51 1.17 14.18
CA LYS A 133 5.34 1.51 15.60
C LYS A 133 6.59 1.72 16.47
N LYS A 134 7.82 1.44 16.04
CA LYS A 134 9.05 1.86 16.75
C LYS A 134 10.30 1.35 16.04
N PHE A 135 11.14 2.26 15.57
CA PHE A 135 12.57 2.01 15.66
C PHE A 135 12.96 2.47 17.06
N ARG A 136 13.29 1.52 17.96
CA ARG A 136 13.91 1.91 19.23
C ARG A 136 15.22 2.60 18.88
N THR A 137 15.31 3.89 19.16
CA THR A 137 16.57 4.62 19.07
C THR A 137 17.33 4.42 20.36
N SER A 138 18.64 4.73 20.39
CA SER A 138 19.45 4.61 21.61
C SER A 138 18.91 5.43 22.79
N ARG A 139 18.07 6.45 22.54
CA ARG A 139 17.35 7.21 23.58
C ARG A 139 16.27 6.40 24.31
N ASP A 140 15.71 5.36 23.68
CA ASP A 140 14.66 4.52 24.27
C ASP A 140 15.22 3.36 25.13
N TRP A 141 16.55 3.29 25.29
CA TRP A 141 17.23 2.22 26.04
C TRP A 141 17.61 2.63 27.47
N PHE A 142 17.56 3.93 27.77
CA PHE A 142 17.93 4.49 29.07
C PHE A 142 16.72 5.08 29.83
N LEU A 143 15.50 4.66 29.46
CA LEU A 143 14.25 4.91 30.20
C LEU A 143 13.62 3.58 30.62
#